data_AF-A0AA39DUG4-F1
#
_entry.id   AF-A0AA39DUG4-F1
#
_cell.length_a   1.000
_cell.length_b   1.000
_cell.length_c   1.000
_cell.angle_alpha   90.00
_cell.angle_beta   90.00
_cell.angle_gamma   90.00
#
_symmetry.space_group_name_H-M   'P 1'
#
loop_
_entity.id
_entity.type
_entity.pdbx_description
1 polymer ?
#
loop_
_entity_poly.entity_id
_entity_poly.type
_entity_poly.pdbx_seq_one_letter_code
_entity_poly.pdbx_strand_id
1 'polypeptide(L)'
;MGRRRNASVNVLFGWVRRQSMKVKAFLAVTSALSSLLALKFLVKDRNHFFVASEAIHVVGIMVLIYKLTTQKTCSGLSLKTQELTAMFLAVRLYCSFVMEGDIHTVLDLATLISTLWVIYMIRFKLKSTYIKELDNFPIYYYVVLPSAILAILIHPYTQHSMISRICWAFCVYLESVSVLPQLRLMQNAKMVEPFTAHYVFALGVARFLGCAHWIIQVSFGVVGSSSIYICLM
;
A
#
# COMPACT_ATOMS: atom_id res chain seq x y z
N MET A 1 26.06 -25.79 -10.10
CA MET A 1 25.28 -26.34 -8.94
C MET A 1 23.92 -25.63 -8.76
N GLY A 2 23.13 -25.43 -9.84
CA GLY A 2 21.90 -24.59 -9.81
C GLY A 2 20.58 -25.28 -10.18
N ARG A 3 20.60 -26.57 -10.59
CA ARG A 3 19.43 -27.27 -11.14
C ARG A 3 18.47 -27.83 -10.08
N ARG A 4 18.98 -28.19 -8.89
CA ARG A 4 18.19 -28.84 -7.83
C ARG A 4 17.32 -27.87 -7.02
N ARG A 5 17.79 -26.64 -6.79
CA ARG A 5 17.06 -25.63 -5.98
C ARG A 5 15.77 -25.16 -6.65
N ASN A 6 15.78 -25.01 -7.97
CA ASN A 6 14.58 -24.65 -8.74
C ASN A 6 13.53 -25.77 -8.76
N ALA A 7 13.94 -27.04 -8.65
CA ALA A 7 13.01 -28.17 -8.67
C ALA A 7 12.09 -28.18 -7.42
N SER A 8 12.66 -28.01 -6.22
CA SER A 8 11.88 -27.98 -4.98
C SER A 8 10.91 -26.80 -4.91
N VAL A 9 11.34 -25.61 -5.37
CA VAL A 9 10.49 -24.42 -5.42
C VAL A 9 9.33 -24.63 -6.41
N ASN A 10 9.60 -25.19 -7.58
CA ASN A 10 8.56 -25.47 -8.58
C ASN A 10 7.54 -26.51 -8.09
N VAL A 11 7.98 -27.53 -7.34
CA VAL A 11 7.08 -28.53 -6.73
C VAL A 11 6.19 -27.88 -5.67
N LEU A 12 6.75 -27.00 -4.83
CA LEU A 12 6.00 -26.27 -3.82
C LEU A 12 4.94 -25.36 -4.45
N PHE A 13 5.31 -24.55 -5.46
CA PHE A 13 4.35 -23.71 -6.19
C PHE A 13 3.26 -24.52 -6.88
N GLY A 14 3.62 -25.67 -7.47
CA GLY A 14 2.66 -26.60 -8.07
C GLY A 14 1.67 -27.17 -7.05
N TRP A 15 2.13 -27.50 -5.84
CA TRP A 15 1.28 -27.96 -4.75
C TRP A 15 0.34 -26.85 -4.25
N VAL A 16 0.84 -25.65 -3.99
CA VAL A 16 0.05 -24.49 -3.54
C VAL A 16 -1.06 -24.16 -4.55
N ARG A 17 -0.77 -24.22 -5.85
CA ARG A 17 -1.74 -23.92 -6.90
C ARG A 17 -2.96 -24.86 -6.88
N ARG A 18 -2.74 -26.13 -6.50
CA ARG A 18 -3.78 -27.18 -6.41
C ARG A 18 -4.65 -27.10 -5.14
N GLN A 19 -4.25 -26.30 -4.15
CA GLN A 19 -5.00 -26.17 -2.90
C GLN A 19 -6.30 -25.36 -3.06
N SER A 20 -7.27 -25.66 -2.19
CA SER A 20 -8.54 -24.93 -2.12
C SER A 20 -8.34 -23.47 -1.71
N MET A 21 -9.31 -22.60 -2.01
CA MET A 21 -9.23 -21.18 -1.65
C MET A 21 -9.10 -20.96 -0.12
N LYS A 22 -9.69 -21.85 0.69
CA LYS A 22 -9.56 -21.82 2.16
C LYS A 22 -8.12 -22.09 2.61
N VAL A 23 -7.48 -23.11 2.03
CA VAL A 23 -6.09 -23.46 2.36
C VAL A 23 -5.12 -22.38 1.87
N LYS A 24 -5.37 -21.80 0.69
CA LYS A 24 -4.58 -20.65 0.20
C LYS A 24 -4.70 -19.44 1.12
N ALA A 25 -5.92 -19.13 1.59
CA ALA A 25 -6.14 -18.06 2.55
C ALA A 25 -5.42 -18.34 3.88
N PHE A 26 -5.53 -19.57 4.40
CA PHE A 26 -4.84 -19.97 5.63
C PHE A 26 -3.31 -19.88 5.51
N LEU A 27 -2.73 -20.36 4.41
CA LEU A 27 -1.29 -20.26 4.13
C LEU A 27 -0.85 -18.80 4.00
N ALA A 28 -1.64 -17.94 3.36
CA ALA A 28 -1.35 -16.52 3.25
C ALA A 28 -1.37 -15.84 4.63
N VAL A 29 -2.39 -16.12 5.45
CA VAL A 29 -2.53 -15.55 6.80
C VAL A 29 -1.39 -16.02 7.71
N THR A 30 -1.08 -17.32 7.73
CA THR A 30 0.02 -17.86 8.55
C THR A 30 1.38 -17.33 8.09
N SER A 31 1.62 -17.20 6.79
CA SER A 31 2.82 -16.54 6.27
C SER A 31 2.89 -15.08 6.70
N ALA A 32 1.79 -14.32 6.61
CA ALA A 32 1.75 -12.93 7.02
C ALA A 32 2.04 -12.78 8.52
N LEU A 33 1.40 -13.58 9.38
CA LEU A 33 1.63 -13.59 10.82
C LEU A 33 3.08 -13.96 11.17
N SER A 34 3.65 -14.95 10.48
CA SER A 34 5.05 -15.34 10.67
C SER A 34 6.01 -14.22 10.27
N SER A 35 5.74 -13.53 9.17
CA SER A 35 6.51 -12.35 8.75
C SER A 35 6.40 -11.21 9.77
N LEU A 36 5.22 -10.96 10.34
CA LEU A 36 5.02 -9.96 11.39
C LEU A 36 5.84 -10.28 12.66
N LEU A 37 5.82 -11.55 13.08
CA LEU A 37 6.62 -12.01 14.22
C LEU A 37 8.12 -11.91 13.93
N ALA A 38 8.57 -12.32 12.74
CA ALA A 38 9.96 -12.19 12.33
C ALA A 38 10.39 -10.72 12.31
N LEU A 39 9.56 -9.82 11.76
CA LEU A 39 9.82 -8.39 11.74
C LEU A 39 9.99 -7.82 13.16
N LYS A 40 9.13 -8.26 14.09
CA LYS A 40 9.23 -7.87 15.51
C LYS A 40 10.57 -8.30 16.12
N PHE A 41 11.01 -9.53 15.87
CA PHE A 41 12.25 -10.05 16.48
C PHE A 41 13.52 -9.51 15.81
N LEU A 42 13.46 -9.21 14.52
CA LEU A 42 14.61 -8.72 13.75
C LEU A 42 14.86 -7.22 13.90
N VAL A 43 13.82 -6.41 14.14
CA VAL A 43 13.92 -4.95 14.14
C VAL A 43 14.00 -4.42 15.57
N LYS A 44 15.24 -4.19 16.03
CA LYS A 44 15.53 -3.47 17.30
C LYS A 44 15.39 -1.94 17.15
N ASP A 45 15.69 -1.39 15.97
CA ASP A 45 15.61 0.05 15.67
C ASP A 45 14.46 0.37 14.71
N ARG A 46 13.34 0.87 15.26
CA ARG A 46 12.09 1.12 14.51
C ARG A 46 12.16 2.29 13.53
N ASN A 47 13.01 3.29 13.78
CA ASN A 47 13.10 4.50 12.97
C ASN A 47 13.66 4.25 11.55
N HIS A 48 14.58 3.30 11.38
CA HIS A 48 15.10 2.94 10.05
C HIS A 48 14.04 2.30 9.15
N PHE A 49 13.03 1.68 9.74
CA PHE A 49 11.99 0.97 9.00
C PHE A 49 11.00 1.91 8.34
N PHE A 50 10.65 2.99 9.04
CA PHE A 50 9.80 4.05 8.51
C PHE A 50 10.48 4.76 7.33
N VAL A 51 11.73 5.17 7.51
CA VAL A 51 12.52 5.79 6.43
C VAL A 51 12.67 4.84 5.24
N ALA A 52 12.86 3.54 5.48
CA ALA A 52 12.91 2.54 4.40
C ALA A 52 11.57 2.40 3.67
N SER A 53 10.44 2.38 4.39
CA SER A 53 9.09 2.34 3.80
C SER A 53 8.83 3.55 2.91
N GLU A 54 9.15 4.75 3.40
CA GLU A 54 9.01 6.00 2.66
C GLU A 54 9.93 6.04 1.44
N ALA A 55 11.19 5.63 1.56
CA ALA A 55 12.11 5.53 0.44
C ALA A 55 11.60 4.57 -0.65
N ILE A 56 11.05 3.41 -0.26
CA ILE A 56 10.45 2.46 -1.21
C ILE A 56 9.24 3.09 -1.90
N HIS A 57 8.43 3.86 -1.17
CA HIS A 57 7.27 4.55 -1.73
C HIS A 57 7.69 5.58 -2.79
N VAL A 58 8.67 6.43 -2.47
CA VAL A 58 9.21 7.44 -3.38
C VAL A 58 9.82 6.79 -4.63
N VAL A 59 10.59 5.71 -4.45
CA VAL A 59 11.13 4.92 -5.57
C VAL A 59 10.00 4.35 -6.42
N GLY A 60 8.93 3.83 -5.81
CA GLY A 60 7.75 3.33 -6.52
C GLY A 60 7.11 4.39 -7.42
N ILE A 61 6.94 5.61 -6.91
CA ILE A 61 6.39 6.74 -7.68
C ILE A 61 7.35 7.14 -8.81
N MET A 62 8.66 7.23 -8.54
CA MET A 62 9.65 7.57 -9.58
C MET A 62 9.65 6.55 -10.73
N VAL A 63 9.59 5.25 -10.41
CA VAL A 63 9.49 4.16 -11.41
C VAL A 63 8.20 4.29 -12.23
N LEU A 64 7.08 4.65 -11.59
CA LEU A 64 5.81 4.85 -12.28
C LEU A 64 5.86 6.05 -13.23
N ILE A 65 6.42 7.17 -12.77
CA ILE A 65 6.63 8.37 -13.60
C ILE A 65 7.52 8.01 -14.79
N TYR A 66 8.65 7.35 -14.57
CA TYR A 66 9.55 6.91 -15.63
C TYR A 66 8.85 6.06 -16.68
N LYS A 67 8.00 5.11 -16.27
CA LYS A 67 7.20 4.31 -17.21
C LYS A 67 6.28 5.20 -18.06
N LEU A 68 5.52 6.09 -17.44
CA LEU A 68 4.57 6.94 -18.15
C LEU A 68 5.26 7.95 -19.08
N THR A 69 6.45 8.44 -18.71
CA THR A 69 7.21 9.40 -19.52
C THR A 69 7.96 8.74 -20.67
N THR A 70 8.59 7.59 -20.42
CA THR A 70 9.50 6.93 -21.38
C THR A 70 8.75 5.94 -22.26
N GLN A 71 7.94 5.05 -21.66
CA GLN A 71 7.21 4.02 -22.40
C GLN A 71 5.89 4.52 -22.98
N LYS A 72 5.43 5.73 -22.59
CA LYS A 72 4.19 6.36 -23.07
C LYS A 72 2.98 5.42 -23.05
N THR A 73 2.88 4.57 -22.02
CA THR A 73 1.80 3.61 -21.86
C THR A 73 1.38 3.48 -20.41
N CYS A 74 0.07 3.46 -20.16
CA CYS A 74 -0.51 3.12 -18.87
C CYS A 74 -1.11 1.70 -18.84
N SER A 75 -0.77 0.86 -19.83
CA SER A 75 -1.21 -0.54 -19.85
C SER A 75 -0.78 -1.27 -18.57
N GLY A 76 -1.73 -2.00 -17.97
CA GLY A 76 -1.53 -2.73 -16.72
C GLY A 76 -1.59 -1.87 -15.45
N LEU A 77 -1.92 -0.58 -15.54
CA LEU A 77 -2.06 0.31 -14.37
C LEU A 77 -3.54 0.57 -14.04
N SER A 78 -3.91 0.41 -12.78
CA SER A 78 -5.26 0.70 -12.28
C SER A 78 -5.38 2.18 -11.93
N LEU A 79 -6.27 2.88 -12.63
CA LEU A 79 -6.64 4.25 -12.30
C LEU A 79 -7.29 4.30 -10.91
N LYS A 80 -8.09 3.29 -10.57
CA LYS A 80 -8.76 3.16 -9.27
C LYS A 80 -7.78 3.13 -8.10
N THR A 81 -6.66 2.43 -8.25
CA THR A 81 -5.59 2.40 -7.24
C THR A 81 -4.94 3.77 -7.05
N GLN A 82 -4.73 4.52 -8.14
CA GLN A 82 -4.18 5.88 -8.07
C GLN A 82 -5.16 6.85 -7.41
N GLU A 83 -6.46 6.74 -7.71
CA GLU A 83 -7.52 7.51 -7.05
C GLU A 83 -7.59 7.25 -5.54
N LEU A 84 -7.52 5.99 -5.13
CA LEU A 84 -7.44 5.63 -3.70
C LEU A 84 -6.17 6.17 -3.05
N THR A 85 -5.05 6.13 -3.79
CA THR A 85 -3.76 6.66 -3.30
C THR A 85 -3.83 8.15 -3.06
N ALA A 86 -4.36 8.92 -4.02
CA ALA A 86 -4.57 10.35 -3.85
C ALA A 86 -5.53 10.66 -2.68
N MET A 87 -6.58 9.86 -2.49
CA MET A 87 -7.55 10.05 -1.41
C MET A 87 -6.90 9.90 -0.04
N PHE A 88 -6.18 8.81 0.23
CA PHE A 88 -5.55 8.64 1.55
C PHE A 88 -4.42 9.65 1.77
N LEU A 89 -3.64 10.00 0.73
CA LEU A 89 -2.59 11.02 0.82
C LEU A 89 -3.18 12.41 1.14
N ALA A 90 -4.33 12.76 0.56
CA ALA A 90 -5.00 14.02 0.88
C ALA A 90 -5.47 14.07 2.34
N VAL A 91 -6.04 12.98 2.85
CA VAL A 91 -6.46 12.89 4.26
C VAL A 91 -5.24 12.90 5.18
N ARG A 92 -4.16 12.20 4.82
CA ARG A 92 -2.90 12.19 5.57
C ARG A 92 -2.28 13.58 5.63
N LEU A 93 -2.19 14.27 4.50
CA LEU A 93 -1.68 15.63 4.43
C LEU A 93 -2.49 16.58 5.31
N TYR A 94 -3.83 16.48 5.29
CA TYR A 94 -4.69 17.22 6.22
C TYR A 94 -4.37 16.90 7.68
N CYS A 95 -4.27 15.61 8.04
CA CYS A 95 -3.94 15.20 9.39
C CYS A 95 -2.57 15.73 9.81
N SER A 96 -1.56 15.65 8.94
CA SER A 96 -0.23 16.21 9.17
C SER A 96 -0.32 17.72 9.41
N PHE A 97 -0.91 18.52 8.51
CA PHE A 97 -1.05 19.97 8.75
C PHE A 97 -1.72 20.35 10.08
N VAL A 98 -2.71 19.57 10.53
CA VAL A 98 -3.44 19.84 11.78
C VAL A 98 -2.72 19.33 13.03
N MET A 99 -1.95 18.24 12.90
CA MET A 99 -1.32 17.55 14.02
C MET A 99 0.16 17.96 14.19
N GLU A 100 0.91 18.11 13.09
CA GLU A 100 2.35 18.47 13.03
C GLU A 100 2.77 18.95 11.62
N GLY A 101 3.29 20.16 11.50
CA GLY A 101 3.83 20.70 10.25
C GLY A 101 5.34 20.51 10.13
N ASP A 102 5.80 19.32 9.73
CA ASP A 102 7.23 18.96 9.61
C ASP A 102 7.62 18.56 8.16
N ILE A 103 8.86 18.12 7.94
CA ILE A 103 9.43 17.62 6.68
C ILE A 103 8.57 16.54 6.01
N HIS A 104 7.80 15.78 6.79
CA HIS A 104 6.91 14.74 6.30
C HIS A 104 5.67 15.30 5.60
N THR A 105 5.17 16.46 6.01
CA THR A 105 4.11 17.19 5.29
C THR A 105 4.56 17.53 3.88
N VAL A 106 5.83 17.90 3.71
CA VAL A 106 6.41 18.20 2.38
C VAL A 106 6.51 16.93 1.53
N LEU A 107 6.88 15.81 2.15
CA LEU A 107 6.95 14.52 1.46
C LEU A 107 5.55 14.03 1.02
N ASP A 108 4.55 14.11 1.90
CA ASP A 108 3.16 13.79 1.60
C ASP A 108 2.59 14.71 0.50
N LEU A 109 2.94 15.99 0.52
CA LEU A 109 2.55 16.92 -0.54
C LEU A 109 3.21 16.55 -1.88
N ALA A 110 4.51 16.26 -1.89
CA ALA A 110 5.25 15.88 -3.09
C ALA A 110 4.72 14.56 -3.68
N THR A 111 4.41 13.57 -2.84
CA THR A 111 3.83 12.30 -3.27
C THR A 111 2.39 12.47 -3.77
N LEU A 112 1.58 13.34 -3.15
CA LEU A 112 0.25 13.69 -3.62
C LEU A 112 0.29 14.35 -5.00
N ILE A 113 1.15 15.36 -5.20
CA ILE A 113 1.32 16.04 -6.49
C ILE A 113 1.75 15.04 -7.56
N SER A 114 2.71 14.18 -7.25
CA SER A 114 3.18 13.14 -8.18
C SER A 114 2.06 12.15 -8.55
N THR A 115 1.22 11.76 -7.59
CA THR A 115 0.08 10.88 -7.82
C THR A 115 -0.99 11.56 -8.67
N LEU A 116 -1.28 12.83 -8.42
CA LEU A 116 -2.21 13.63 -9.23
C LEU A 116 -1.71 13.77 -10.67
N TRP A 117 -0.40 13.96 -10.86
CA TRP A 117 0.23 13.95 -12.19
C TRP A 117 0.04 12.61 -12.91
N VAL A 118 0.25 11.50 -12.22
CA VAL A 118 0.00 10.14 -12.75
C VAL A 118 -1.47 9.98 -13.18
N ILE A 119 -2.42 10.40 -12.33
CA ILE A 119 -3.85 10.36 -12.64
C ILE A 119 -4.15 11.20 -13.89
N TYR A 120 -3.59 12.41 -13.98
CA TYR A 120 -3.73 13.28 -15.15
C TYR A 120 -3.19 12.61 -16.42
N MET A 121 -2.01 12.00 -16.34
CA MET A 121 -1.40 11.27 -17.45
C MET A 121 -2.30 10.13 -17.94
N ILE A 122 -2.88 9.33 -17.04
CA ILE A 122 -3.78 8.23 -17.40
C ILE A 122 -5.08 8.75 -18.02
N ARG A 123 -5.71 9.78 -17.42
CA ARG A 123 -7.03 10.27 -17.84
C ARG A 123 -7.01 11.05 -19.15
N PHE A 124 -5.94 11.81 -19.41
CA PHE A 124 -5.90 12.75 -20.53
C PHE A 124 -4.86 12.37 -21.59
N LYS A 125 -3.60 12.10 -21.21
CA LYS A 125 -2.51 11.90 -22.17
C LYS A 125 -2.43 10.48 -22.71
N LEU A 126 -2.64 9.47 -21.87
CA LEU A 126 -2.46 8.05 -22.15
C LEU A 126 -3.78 7.27 -22.15
N LYS A 127 -4.91 7.97 -22.26
CA LYS A 127 -6.26 7.41 -22.22
C LYS A 127 -6.47 6.26 -23.21
N SER A 128 -5.84 6.30 -24.38
CA SER A 128 -5.93 5.25 -25.40
C SER A 128 -5.32 3.91 -24.96
N THR A 129 -4.32 3.93 -24.07
CA THR A 129 -3.67 2.72 -23.54
C THR A 129 -4.31 2.21 -22.24
N TYR A 130 -5.29 2.94 -21.71
CA TYR A 130 -6.02 2.57 -20.50
C TYR A 130 -7.18 1.62 -20.85
N ILE A 131 -7.19 0.44 -20.22
CA ILE A 131 -8.17 -0.61 -20.49
C ILE A 131 -9.19 -0.62 -19.34
N LYS A 132 -10.27 0.15 -19.49
CA LYS A 132 -11.29 0.35 -18.44
C LYS A 132 -12.00 -0.95 -18.06
N GLU A 133 -12.12 -1.88 -19.00
CA GLU A 133 -12.79 -3.17 -18.84
C GLU A 133 -12.10 -4.05 -17.80
N LEU A 134 -10.78 -3.89 -17.65
CA LEU A 134 -9.98 -4.61 -16.66
C LEU A 134 -10.04 -3.98 -15.27
N ASP A 135 -10.26 -2.65 -15.19
CA ASP A 135 -10.28 -1.85 -13.95
C ASP A 135 -11.70 -1.65 -13.38
N ASN A 136 -12.51 -2.71 -13.38
CA ASN A 136 -13.91 -2.67 -12.91
C ASN A 136 -14.03 -3.00 -11.40
N PHE A 137 -13.06 -2.58 -10.58
CA PHE A 137 -13.11 -2.87 -9.15
C PHE A 137 -14.02 -1.85 -8.41
N PRO A 138 -15.07 -2.30 -7.69
CA PRO A 138 -15.96 -1.43 -6.92
C PRO A 138 -15.29 -0.86 -5.65
N ILE A 139 -14.49 0.19 -5.82
CA ILE A 139 -13.70 0.83 -4.74
C ILE A 139 -14.54 1.31 -3.56
N TYR A 140 -15.75 1.83 -3.81
CA TYR A 140 -16.56 2.44 -2.76
C TYR A 140 -17.04 1.40 -1.75
N TYR A 141 -17.64 0.32 -2.25
CA TYR A 141 -18.26 -0.72 -1.42
C TYR A 141 -17.23 -1.60 -0.71
N TYR A 142 -16.13 -1.96 -1.37
CA TYR A 142 -15.17 -2.93 -0.82
C TYR A 142 -13.97 -2.32 -0.11
N VAL A 143 -13.67 -1.03 -0.33
CA VAL A 143 -12.45 -0.40 0.21
C VAL A 143 -12.78 0.81 1.06
N VAL A 144 -13.45 1.82 0.49
CA VAL A 144 -13.71 3.09 1.19
C VAL A 144 -14.66 2.88 2.38
N LEU A 145 -15.80 2.22 2.16
CA LEU A 145 -16.82 2.05 3.20
C LEU A 145 -16.32 1.19 4.39
N PRO A 146 -15.69 0.01 4.19
CA PRO A 146 -15.13 -0.76 5.30
C PRO A 146 -14.04 -0.01 6.06
N SER A 147 -13.19 0.75 5.35
CA SER A 147 -12.13 1.55 6.00
C SER A 147 -12.71 2.66 6.86
N ALA A 148 -13.78 3.32 6.40
CA ALA A 148 -14.47 4.36 7.18
C ALA A 148 -15.16 3.79 8.42
N ILE A 149 -15.85 2.65 8.28
CA ILE A 149 -16.50 1.98 9.42
C ILE A 149 -15.44 1.56 10.45
N LEU A 150 -14.36 0.91 10.01
CA LEU A 150 -13.27 0.52 10.89
C LEU A 150 -12.62 1.72 11.57
N ALA A 151 -12.44 2.85 10.87
CA ALA A 151 -11.87 4.07 11.45
C ALA A 151 -12.75 4.66 12.56
N ILE A 152 -14.08 4.61 12.40
CA ILE A 152 -15.01 5.07 13.43
C ILE A 152 -14.95 4.15 14.65
N LEU A 153 -14.97 2.83 14.43
CA LEU A 153 -15.01 1.83 15.50
C LEU A 153 -13.67 1.67 16.23
N ILE A 154 -12.56 1.74 15.49
CA ILE A 154 -11.19 1.45 15.94
C ILE A 154 -10.30 2.62 15.52
N HIS A 155 -10.17 3.61 16.39
CA HIS A 155 -9.23 4.72 16.25
C HIS A 155 -8.43 4.88 17.55
N PRO A 156 -7.13 5.25 17.47
CA PRO A 156 -6.28 5.37 18.64
C PRO A 156 -6.81 6.45 19.59
N TYR A 157 -6.63 6.27 20.90
CA TYR A 157 -6.97 7.28 21.91
C TYR A 157 -5.80 8.24 22.10
N THR A 158 -5.94 9.46 21.58
CA THR A 158 -4.90 10.50 21.61
C THR A 158 -5.50 11.84 22.05
N GLN A 159 -4.65 12.81 22.38
CA GLN A 159 -5.06 14.14 22.85
C GLN A 159 -5.66 15.03 21.75
N HIS A 160 -5.60 14.61 20.48
CA HIS A 160 -6.14 15.37 19.36
C HIS A 160 -7.67 15.25 19.25
N SER A 161 -8.27 16.14 18.47
CA SER A 161 -9.70 16.12 18.20
C SER A 161 -10.16 14.75 17.69
N MET A 162 -11.38 14.33 18.07
CA MET A 162 -11.96 13.07 17.64
C MET A 162 -11.98 12.93 16.10
N ILE A 163 -12.21 14.04 15.39
CA ILE A 163 -12.23 14.08 13.93
C ILE A 163 -10.85 13.75 13.36
N SER A 164 -9.79 14.41 13.83
CA SER A 164 -8.41 14.14 13.39
C SER A 164 -8.01 12.68 13.63
N ARG A 165 -8.41 12.11 14.76
CA ARG A 165 -8.13 10.71 15.12
C ARG A 165 -8.80 9.73 14.16
N ILE A 166 -10.07 9.97 13.81
CA ILE A 166 -10.82 9.13 12.86
C ILE A 166 -10.26 9.30 11.45
N CYS A 167 -9.97 10.54 11.01
CA CYS A 167 -9.38 10.81 9.69
C CYS A 167 -8.03 10.12 9.54
N TRP A 168 -7.19 10.16 10.57
CA TRP A 168 -5.91 9.47 10.58
C TRP A 168 -6.08 7.94 10.52
N ALA A 169 -6.97 7.36 11.32
CA ALA A 169 -7.24 5.92 11.27
C ALA A 169 -7.77 5.50 9.89
N PHE A 170 -8.64 6.32 9.31
CA PHE A 170 -9.17 6.12 7.96
C PHE A 170 -8.07 6.10 6.91
N CYS A 171 -7.10 7.04 6.95
CA CYS A 171 -6.05 7.08 5.94
C CYS A 171 -5.10 5.87 6.04
N VAL A 172 -4.78 5.39 7.26
CA VAL A 172 -3.96 4.20 7.49
C VAL A 172 -4.65 2.93 6.99
N TYR A 173 -5.96 2.78 7.28
CA TYR A 173 -6.73 1.64 6.79
C TYR A 173 -6.86 1.68 5.27
N LEU A 174 -7.19 2.85 4.71
CA LEU A 174 -7.33 3.02 3.26
C LEU A 174 -6.02 2.75 2.51
N GLU A 175 -4.88 3.20 3.05
CA GLU A 175 -3.55 2.90 2.50
C GLU A 175 -3.29 1.39 2.41
N SER A 176 -3.61 0.66 3.49
CA SER A 176 -3.36 -0.77 3.60
C SER A 176 -4.14 -1.59 2.55
N VAL A 177 -5.34 -1.15 2.18
CA VAL A 177 -6.20 -1.86 1.21
C VAL A 177 -6.19 -1.24 -0.19
N SER A 178 -5.50 -0.10 -0.39
CA SER A 178 -5.47 0.65 -1.65
C SER A 178 -4.90 -0.14 -2.84
N VAL A 179 -4.10 -1.19 -2.60
CA VAL A 179 -3.46 -2.02 -3.65
C VAL A 179 -4.42 -3.02 -4.31
N LEU A 180 -5.59 -3.28 -3.71
CA LEU A 180 -6.53 -4.31 -4.17
C LEU A 180 -7.03 -4.13 -5.62
N PRO A 181 -7.40 -2.92 -6.09
CA PRO A 181 -7.84 -2.75 -7.47
C PRO A 181 -6.74 -3.10 -8.48
N GLN A 182 -5.48 -2.76 -8.18
CA GLN A 182 -4.33 -3.09 -9.00
C GLN A 182 -4.11 -4.60 -9.11
N LEU A 183 -4.23 -5.33 -8.00
CA LEU A 183 -4.13 -6.79 -7.99
C LEU A 183 -5.25 -7.43 -8.80
N ARG A 184 -6.49 -6.91 -8.67
CA ARG A 184 -7.64 -7.40 -9.45
C ARG A 184 -7.45 -7.15 -10.94
N LEU A 185 -6.95 -5.98 -11.33
CA LEU A 185 -6.65 -5.66 -12.72
C LEU A 185 -5.63 -6.64 -13.30
N MET A 186 -4.55 -6.93 -12.57
CA MET A 186 -3.54 -7.91 -13.01
C MET A 186 -4.08 -9.33 -13.12
N GLN A 187 -5.03 -9.72 -12.26
CA GLN A 187 -5.71 -11.02 -12.36
C GLN A 187 -6.60 -11.10 -13.61
N ASN A 188 -7.23 -9.99 -13.99
CA ASN A 188 -8.09 -9.92 -15.17
C ASN A 188 -7.28 -9.80 -16.47
N ALA A 189 -6.08 -9.22 -16.40
CA ALA A 189 -5.19 -9.05 -17.54
C ALA A 189 -4.63 -10.41 -18.01
N LYS A 190 -4.85 -10.75 -19.28
CA LYS A 190 -4.33 -11.99 -19.89
C LYS A 190 -2.80 -12.01 -19.98
N MET A 191 -2.20 -10.83 -20.14
CA MET A 191 -0.76 -10.61 -20.23
C MET A 191 -0.41 -9.40 -19.38
N VAL A 192 0.49 -9.57 -18.42
CA VAL A 192 1.04 -8.47 -17.63
C VAL A 192 2.50 -8.29 -17.99
N GLU A 193 2.86 -7.07 -18.35
CA GLU A 193 4.25 -6.71 -18.64
C GLU A 193 5.12 -6.96 -17.40
N PRO A 194 6.27 -7.66 -17.52
CA PRO A 194 7.13 -7.97 -16.38
C PRO A 194 7.50 -6.74 -15.55
N PHE A 195 7.80 -5.62 -16.20
CA PHE A 195 8.11 -4.36 -15.51
C PHE A 195 6.98 -3.93 -14.56
N THR A 196 5.73 -3.96 -15.04
CA THR A 196 4.55 -3.62 -14.24
C THR A 196 4.36 -4.58 -13.07
N ALA A 197 4.61 -5.88 -13.28
CA ALA A 197 4.49 -6.87 -12.22
C ALA A 197 5.49 -6.66 -11.09
N HIS A 198 6.76 -6.37 -11.40
CA HIS A 198 7.79 -6.09 -10.39
C HIS A 198 7.47 -4.81 -9.60
N TYR A 199 7.04 -3.75 -10.29
CA TYR A 199 6.60 -2.51 -9.66
C TYR A 199 5.42 -2.74 -8.69
N VAL A 200 4.35 -3.41 -9.14
CA VAL A 200 3.17 -3.66 -8.29
C VAL A 200 3.52 -4.55 -7.12
N PHE A 201 4.40 -5.53 -7.31
CA PHE A 201 4.89 -6.37 -6.23
C PHE A 201 5.66 -5.55 -5.18
N ALA A 202 6.62 -4.72 -5.61
CA ALA A 202 7.38 -3.85 -4.71
C ALA A 202 6.45 -2.87 -3.96
N LEU A 203 5.49 -2.28 -4.66
CA LEU A 203 4.47 -1.41 -4.07
C LEU A 203 3.65 -2.15 -3.01
N GLY A 204 3.19 -3.38 -3.32
CA GLY A 204 2.45 -4.22 -2.38
C GLY A 204 3.28 -4.56 -1.14
N VAL A 205 4.56 -4.87 -1.29
CA VAL A 205 5.48 -5.08 -0.17
C VAL A 205 5.61 -3.81 0.67
N ALA A 206 5.80 -2.64 0.07
CA ALA A 206 5.89 -1.37 0.81
C ALA A 206 4.65 -1.12 1.66
N ARG A 207 3.45 -1.32 1.09
CA ARG A 207 2.17 -1.15 1.82
C ARG A 207 1.98 -2.20 2.91
N PHE A 208 2.40 -3.45 2.68
CA PHE A 208 2.39 -4.49 3.71
C PHE A 208 3.32 -4.14 4.88
N LEU A 209 4.52 -3.64 4.59
CA LEU A 209 5.48 -3.23 5.61
C LEU A 209 4.97 -2.02 6.42
N GLY A 210 4.34 -1.04 5.77
CA GLY A 210 3.67 0.07 6.45
C GLY A 210 2.55 -0.43 7.39
N CYS A 211 1.66 -1.30 6.90
CA CYS A 211 0.61 -1.90 7.72
C CYS A 211 1.18 -2.72 8.90
N ALA A 212 2.22 -3.53 8.65
CA ALA A 212 2.91 -4.33 9.66
C ALA A 212 3.49 -3.46 10.78
N HIS A 213 4.13 -2.34 10.43
CA HIS A 213 4.65 -1.38 11.39
C HIS A 213 3.55 -0.88 12.33
N TRP A 214 2.40 -0.47 11.78
CA TRP A 214 1.25 -0.02 12.56
C TRP A 214 0.67 -1.08 13.49
N ILE A 215 0.49 -2.32 12.99
CA ILE A 215 -0.03 -3.42 13.80
C ILE A 215 0.89 -3.69 14.99
N ILE A 216 2.21 -3.68 14.78
CA ILE A 216 3.19 -3.87 15.85
C ILE A 216 3.12 -2.72 16.86
N GLN A 217 2.97 -1.48 16.40
CA GLN A 217 2.90 -0.33 17.30
C GLN A 217 1.65 -0.33 18.16
N VAL A 218 0.47 -0.63 17.58
CA VAL A 218 -0.81 -0.69 18.29
C VAL A 218 -0.89 -1.90 19.23
N SER A 219 -0.50 -3.09 18.76
CA SER A 219 -0.71 -4.35 19.52
C SER A 219 0.20 -4.46 20.75
N PHE A 220 1.35 -3.78 20.75
CA PHE A 220 2.35 -3.93 21.80
C PHE A 220 2.42 -2.73 22.74
N GLY A 221 1.40 -1.86 22.74
CA GLY A 221 1.22 -0.83 23.78
C GLY A 221 2.36 0.19 23.86
N VAL A 222 3.19 0.32 22.82
CA VAL A 222 4.19 1.40 22.72
C VAL A 222 3.50 2.66 22.21
N VAL A 223 2.36 2.97 22.82
CA VAL A 223 1.61 4.21 22.66
C VAL A 223 1.78 4.96 23.98
N GLY A 224 3.04 5.26 24.33
CA GLY A 224 3.31 6.42 25.17
C GLY A 224 3.04 7.66 24.32
N SER A 225 2.59 8.77 24.93
CA SER A 225 2.31 10.03 24.20
C SER A 225 3.42 10.36 23.19
N SER A 226 4.69 10.10 23.52
CA SER A 226 5.89 10.29 22.69
C SER A 226 6.01 9.41 21.43
N SER A 227 5.42 8.21 21.37
CA SER A 227 5.52 7.33 20.19
C SER A 227 4.48 7.60 19.11
N ILE A 228 3.43 8.39 19.43
CA ILE A 228 2.54 8.96 18.41
C ILE A 228 3.22 10.15 17.73
N TYR A 229 3.97 10.97 18.48
CA TYR A 229 4.79 12.06 17.92
C TYR A 229 5.88 11.52 16.98
N ILE A 230 6.55 10.41 17.31
CA ILE A 230 7.50 9.72 16.39
C ILE A 230 6.80 9.01 15.21
N CYS A 231 5.46 9.07 15.15
CA CYS A 231 4.66 8.52 14.06
C CYS A 231 3.87 9.59 13.30
N LEU A 232 4.03 10.84 13.71
CA LEU A 232 3.58 12.06 13.06
C LEU A 232 4.79 12.86 12.51
N MET A 233 5.96 12.73 13.16
CA MET A 233 7.29 12.74 12.54
C MET A 233 7.49 11.46 11.73
#